data_AF-A0A257AJT2-F1
#
_entry.id   AF-A0A257AJT2-F1
#
_cell.length_a   1.000
_cell.length_b   1.000
_cell.length_c   1.000
_cell.angle_alpha   90.00
_cell.angle_beta   90.00
_cell.angle_gamma   90.00
#
_symmetry.space_group_name_H-M   'P 1'
#
loop_
_entity.id
_entity.type
_entity.pdbx_description
1 polymer ?
#
loop_
_entity_poly.entity_id
_entity_poly.type
_entity_poly.pdbx_seq_one_letter_code
_entity_poly.pdbx_strand_id
1 'polypeptide(L)'
;MIFIDTGAWIALEDVNDRNHAEAVKFRDKLRNENERLITSSYVLDETYTFLLLHIGYEKTLLFHNRIQRMKLGGGVLEVFHISEQTEEEGWEVFKRFNSDKKWSFTDCTSKVVMDSLRKRADSGSSNS
;
A
#
# COMPACT_ATOMS: atom_id res chain seq x y z
N MET A 1 -8.64 -9.84 -0.23
CA MET A 1 -7.41 -9.16 0.24
C MET A 1 -6.91 -8.19 -0.81
N ILE A 2 -6.64 -6.95 -0.41
CA ILE A 2 -6.38 -5.84 -1.34
C ILE A 2 -5.10 -5.11 -0.93
N PHE A 3 -4.22 -4.87 -1.90
CA PHE A 3 -3.02 -4.05 -1.69
C PHE A 3 -3.38 -2.57 -1.83
N ILE A 4 -2.97 -1.75 -0.87
CA ILE A 4 -3.18 -0.31 -0.82
C ILE A 4 -1.84 0.37 -1.07
N ASP A 5 -1.78 1.19 -2.12
CA ASP A 5 -0.59 1.96 -2.49
C ASP A 5 -0.60 3.37 -1.89
N THR A 6 0.47 4.13 -2.16
CA THR A 6 0.63 5.51 -1.67
C THR A 6 -0.48 6.42 -2.17
N GLY A 7 -0.88 6.29 -3.43
CA GLY A 7 -1.94 7.11 -4.04
C GLY A 7 -3.28 6.93 -3.36
N ALA A 8 -3.65 5.70 -3.01
CA ALA A 8 -4.88 5.41 -2.28
C ALA A 8 -4.85 5.98 -0.85
N TRP A 9 -3.72 5.92 -0.15
CA TRP A 9 -3.59 6.55 1.17
C TRP A 9 -3.66 8.07 1.10
N ILE A 10 -2.97 8.69 0.13
CA ILE A 10 -3.01 10.14 -0.08
C ILE A 10 -4.43 10.59 -0.41
N ALA A 11 -5.11 9.93 -1.34
CA ALA A 11 -6.48 10.27 -1.70
C ALA A 11 -7.44 10.17 -0.49
N LEU A 12 -7.17 9.28 0.48
CA LEU A 12 -7.97 9.20 1.71
C LEU A 12 -7.70 10.32 2.71
N GLU A 13 -6.48 10.83 2.79
CA GLU A 13 -6.06 11.79 3.81
C GLU A 13 -6.05 13.26 3.31
N ASP A 14 -5.88 13.48 2.00
CA ASP A 14 -6.02 14.79 1.36
C ASP A 14 -7.45 15.00 0.85
N VAL A 15 -8.20 15.89 1.51
CA VAL A 15 -9.58 16.23 1.15
C VAL A 15 -9.67 16.99 -0.18
N ASN A 16 -8.57 17.57 -0.65
CA ASN A 16 -8.49 18.29 -1.92
C ASN A 16 -8.00 17.40 -3.07
N ASP A 17 -7.62 16.14 -2.80
CA ASP A 17 -7.26 15.21 -3.85
C ASP A 17 -8.47 14.94 -4.74
N ARG A 18 -8.27 14.99 -6.06
CA ARG A 18 -9.33 14.78 -7.06
C ARG A 18 -10.05 13.44 -6.89
N ASN A 19 -9.39 12.45 -6.32
CA ASN A 19 -9.90 11.10 -6.09
C ASN A 19 -10.45 10.89 -4.67
N HIS A 20 -10.45 11.92 -3.81
CA HIS A 20 -10.84 11.79 -2.40
C HIS A 20 -12.23 11.15 -2.22
N ALA A 21 -13.21 11.62 -2.98
CA ALA A 21 -14.57 11.11 -2.91
C ALA A 21 -14.67 9.63 -3.33
N GLU A 22 -13.90 9.21 -4.34
CA GLU A 22 -13.86 7.81 -4.78
C GLU A 22 -13.13 6.93 -3.77
N ALA A 23 -12.00 7.39 -3.23
CA ALA A 23 -11.24 6.70 -2.22
C ALA A 23 -12.07 6.47 -0.94
N VAL A 24 -12.83 7.47 -0.49
CA VAL A 24 -13.76 7.35 0.65
C VAL A 24 -14.83 6.29 0.39
N LYS A 25 -15.48 6.30 -0.79
CA LYS A 25 -16.47 5.28 -1.16
C LYS A 25 -15.87 3.89 -1.19
N PHE A 26 -14.67 3.75 -1.75
CA PHE A 26 -13.97 2.47 -1.81
C PHE A 26 -13.64 1.95 -0.42
N ARG A 27 -13.07 2.78 0.46
CA ARG A 27 -12.83 2.43 1.86
C ARG A 27 -14.10 1.95 2.57
N ASP A 28 -15.21 2.65 2.40
CA ASP A 28 -16.47 2.29 3.07
C ASP A 28 -17.02 0.96 2.55
N LYS A 29 -16.87 0.67 1.25
CA LYS A 29 -17.15 -0.65 0.67
C LYS A 29 -16.28 -1.74 1.32
N LEU A 30 -14.96 -1.54 1.38
CA LEU A 30 -14.04 -2.54 1.96
C LEU A 30 -14.33 -2.84 3.43
N ARG A 31 -14.75 -1.81 4.19
CA ARG A 31 -15.17 -1.98 5.58
C ARG A 31 -16.42 -2.85 5.70
N ASN A 32 -17.39 -2.70 4.81
CA ASN A 32 -18.62 -3.51 4.82
C ASN A 32 -18.35 -4.97 4.42
N GLU A 33 -17.36 -5.20 3.57
CA GLU A 33 -16.97 -6.54 3.09
C GLU A 33 -15.97 -7.24 4.03
N ASN A 34 -15.53 -6.58 5.12
CA ASN A 34 -14.48 -7.06 6.03
C ASN A 34 -13.20 -7.48 5.29
N GLU A 35 -12.86 -6.76 4.22
CA GLU A 35 -11.69 -7.07 3.40
C GLU A 35 -10.38 -6.84 4.16
N ARG A 36 -9.46 -7.79 4.03
CA ARG A 36 -8.10 -7.67 4.56
C ARG A 36 -7.28 -6.78 3.65
N LEU A 37 -6.60 -5.80 4.23
CA LEU A 37 -5.77 -4.84 3.54
C LEU A 37 -4.29 -5.20 3.72
N ILE A 38 -3.50 -5.00 2.69
CA ILE A 38 -2.04 -5.05 2.73
C ILE A 38 -1.49 -3.72 2.25
N THR A 39 -0.43 -3.23 2.89
CA THR A 39 0.45 -2.18 2.37
C THR A 39 1.89 -2.63 2.54
N SER A 40 2.87 -1.97 1.90
CA SER A 40 4.29 -2.22 2.17
C SER A 40 4.91 -1.16 3.09
N SER A 41 6.05 -1.48 3.70
CA SER A 41 6.84 -0.50 4.47
C SER A 41 7.29 0.68 3.61
N TYR A 42 7.60 0.46 2.33
CA TYR A 42 8.00 1.52 1.39
C TYR A 42 6.82 2.42 0.99
N VAL A 43 5.62 1.85 0.82
CA VAL A 43 4.40 2.65 0.62
C VAL A 43 4.16 3.56 1.83
N LEU A 44 4.34 3.04 3.04
CA LEU A 44 4.19 3.86 4.25
C LEU A 44 5.26 4.95 4.33
N ASP A 45 6.53 4.65 4.02
CA ASP A 45 7.60 5.64 3.95
C ASP A 45 7.28 6.79 2.98
N GLU A 46 6.92 6.46 1.75
CA GLU A 46 6.55 7.44 0.72
C GLU A 46 5.31 8.24 1.14
N THR A 47 4.30 7.58 1.73
CA THR A 47 3.09 8.24 2.24
C THR A 47 3.42 9.21 3.38
N TYR A 48 4.21 8.80 4.38
CA TYR A 48 4.57 9.68 5.49
C TYR A 48 5.35 10.90 5.03
N THR A 49 6.31 10.70 4.13
CA THR A 49 7.10 11.77 3.54
C THR A 49 6.21 12.72 2.74
N PHE A 50 5.29 12.20 1.93
CA PHE A 50 4.34 13.02 1.18
C PHE A 50 3.45 13.86 2.10
N LEU A 51 2.82 13.22 3.09
CA LEU A 51 1.92 13.89 4.03
C LEU A 51 2.64 15.00 4.79
N LEU A 52 3.87 14.74 5.23
CA LEU A 52 4.67 15.75 5.96
C LEU A 52 4.95 16.96 5.08
N LEU A 53 5.35 16.75 3.83
CA LEU A 53 5.75 17.82 2.91
C LEU A 53 4.57 18.62 2.35
N HIS A 54 3.39 18.01 2.19
CA HIS A 54 2.27 18.63 1.46
C HIS A 54 1.04 18.91 2.32
N ILE A 55 0.80 18.14 3.38
CA ILE A 55 -0.39 18.27 4.23
C ILE A 55 -0.04 18.81 5.62
N GLY A 56 1.09 18.38 6.17
CA GLY A 56 1.67 18.86 7.42
C GLY A 56 1.87 17.80 8.49
N TYR A 57 2.65 18.19 9.50
CA TYR A 57 3.10 17.34 10.59
C TYR A 57 1.97 16.64 11.36
N GLU A 58 0.96 17.41 11.81
CA GLU A 58 -0.14 16.87 12.63
C GLU A 58 -0.94 15.80 11.89
N LYS A 59 -1.21 16.00 10.61
CA LYS A 59 -1.93 15.01 9.78
C LYS A 59 -1.12 13.74 9.60
N THR A 60 0.20 13.86 9.45
CA THR A 60 1.11 12.72 9.36
C THR A 60 1.08 11.88 10.63
N LEU A 61 1.11 12.51 11.81
CA LEU A 61 0.99 11.81 13.09
C LEU A 61 -0.36 11.10 13.25
N LEU A 62 -1.45 11.77 12.89
CA LEU A 62 -2.79 11.20 12.95
C LEU A 62 -2.92 9.98 12.03
N PHE A 63 -2.37 10.06 10.83
CA PHE A 63 -2.29 8.94 9.89
C PHE A 63 -1.48 7.78 10.47
N HIS A 64 -0.29 8.03 11.00
CA HIS A 64 0.52 6.98 11.64
C HIS A 64 -0.23 6.29 12.78
N ASN A 65 -0.87 7.05 13.66
CA ASN A 65 -1.68 6.51 14.75
C ASN A 65 -2.85 5.65 14.23
N ARG A 66 -3.45 6.01 13.08
CA ARG A 66 -4.48 5.20 12.42
C ARG A 66 -3.90 3.88 11.91
N ILE A 67 -2.74 3.91 11.25
CA ILE A 67 -2.04 2.71 10.78
C ILE A 67 -1.75 1.76 11.94
N GLN A 68 -1.25 2.25 13.07
CA GLN A 68 -1.00 1.39 14.24
C GLN A 68 -2.30 0.75 14.75
N ARG A 69 -3.39 1.51 14.89
CA ARG A 69 -4.68 0.95 15.30
C ARG A 69 -5.18 -0.14 14.34
N MET A 70 -4.98 0.04 13.03
CA MET A 70 -5.41 -0.92 12.01
C MET A 70 -4.60 -2.23 12.03
N LYS A 71 -3.41 -2.25 12.65
CA LYS A 71 -2.55 -3.44 12.78
C LYS A 71 -2.81 -4.25 14.06
N LEU A 72 -3.34 -3.63 15.12
CA LEU A 72 -3.45 -4.25 16.44
C LEU A 72 -4.48 -5.39 16.50
N GLY A 73 -4.17 -6.45 17.26
CA GLY A 73 -5.15 -7.41 17.77
C GLY A 73 -6.01 -8.14 16.73
N GLY A 74 -5.45 -8.49 15.56
CA GLY A 74 -6.22 -9.06 14.44
C GLY A 74 -6.85 -8.00 13.53
N GLY A 75 -6.31 -6.78 13.56
CA GLY A 75 -6.76 -5.66 12.75
C GLY A 75 -6.73 -5.92 11.24
N VAL A 76 -7.40 -5.03 10.50
CA VAL A 76 -7.68 -5.21 9.08
C VAL A 76 -6.45 -4.99 8.18
N LEU A 77 -5.38 -4.38 8.69
CA LEU A 77 -4.19 -4.02 7.91
C LEU A 77 -2.98 -4.87 8.29
N GLU A 78 -2.43 -5.53 7.29
CA GLU A 78 -1.10 -6.14 7.34
C GLU A 78 -0.08 -5.24 6.63
N VAL A 79 1.10 -5.09 7.23
CA VAL A 79 2.21 -4.35 6.64
C VAL A 79 3.27 -5.34 6.20
N PHE A 80 3.45 -5.46 4.89
CA PHE A 80 4.54 -6.23 4.31
C PHE A 80 5.83 -5.44 4.44
N HIS A 81 6.73 -5.90 5.30
CA HIS A 81 8.06 -5.31 5.42
C HIS A 81 8.92 -5.75 4.24
N ILE A 82 9.40 -4.78 3.46
CA ILE A 82 10.28 -5.02 2.32
C ILE A 82 11.60 -5.61 2.84
N SER A 83 11.95 -6.79 2.33
CA SER A 83 13.23 -7.46 2.58
C SER A 83 14.25 -7.10 1.52
N GLU A 84 15.54 -7.32 1.80
CA GLU A 84 16.63 -7.18 0.82
C GLU A 84 16.33 -7.93 -0.49
N GLN A 85 15.87 -9.19 -0.40
CA GLN A 85 15.45 -9.94 -1.58
C GLN A 85 14.32 -9.25 -2.36
N THR A 86 13.34 -8.66 -1.67
CA THR A 86 12.23 -7.95 -2.34
C THR A 86 12.73 -6.66 -3.00
N GLU A 87 13.72 -5.99 -2.42
CA GLU A 87 14.37 -4.82 -3.02
C GLU A 87 15.13 -5.20 -4.29
N GLU A 88 15.92 -6.28 -4.26
CA GLU A 88 16.64 -6.80 -5.42
C GLU A 88 15.68 -7.18 -6.55
N GLU A 89 14.62 -7.92 -6.25
CA GLU A 89 13.57 -8.25 -7.23
C GLU A 89 12.87 -6.98 -7.76
N GLY A 90 12.65 -5.99 -6.88
CA GLY A 90 12.13 -4.68 -7.26
C GLY A 90 13.05 -3.95 -8.23
N TRP A 91 14.37 -4.09 -8.07
CA TRP A 91 15.35 -3.50 -8.97
C TRP A 91 15.32 -4.15 -10.36
N GLU A 92 15.12 -5.46 -10.45
CA GLU A 92 14.90 -6.13 -11.73
C GLU A 92 13.61 -5.64 -12.42
N VAL A 93 12.53 -5.42 -11.65
CA VAL A 93 11.30 -4.80 -12.16
C VAL A 93 11.58 -3.38 -12.66
N PHE A 94 12.31 -2.57 -11.90
CA PHE A 94 12.68 -1.21 -12.28
C PHE A 94 13.42 -1.20 -13.62
N LYS A 95 14.50 -1.98 -13.76
CA LYS A 95 15.28 -2.08 -15.01
C LYS A 95 14.42 -2.50 -16.19
N ARG A 96 13.46 -3.39 -15.97
CA ARG A 96 12.62 -3.94 -17.04
C ARG A 96 11.58 -2.95 -17.56
N PHE A 97 10.98 -2.15 -16.69
CA PHE A 97 9.80 -1.35 -17.05
C PHE A 97 10.03 0.16 -17.10
N ASN A 98 11.10 0.70 -16.49
CA ASN A 98 11.35 2.14 -16.49
C ASN A 98 12.17 2.64 -17.69
N SER A 99 12.28 1.84 -18.75
CA SER A 99 12.76 2.35 -20.04
C SER A 99 11.74 3.29 -20.70
N ASP A 100 10.44 3.07 -20.47
CA ASP A 100 9.33 3.87 -20.99
C ASP A 100 8.33 4.31 -19.92
N LYS A 101 8.22 3.57 -18.80
CA LYS A 101 7.40 3.98 -17.65
C LYS A 101 8.17 4.89 -16.69
N LYS A 102 7.40 5.59 -15.85
CA LYS A 102 7.92 6.43 -14.75
C LYS A 102 7.43 5.91 -13.41
N TRP A 103 7.65 4.62 -13.16
CA TRP A 103 7.34 3.98 -11.90
C TRP A 103 8.40 4.34 -10.87
N SER A 104 7.97 4.72 -9.67
CA SER A 104 8.87 4.87 -8.54
C SER A 104 9.46 3.50 -8.16
N PHE A 105 10.50 3.51 -7.34
CA PHE A 105 11.00 2.25 -6.80
C PHE A 105 9.98 1.58 -5.86
N THR A 106 9.15 2.38 -5.17
CA THR A 106 8.00 1.91 -4.39
C THR A 106 6.97 1.17 -5.24
N ASP A 107 6.67 1.65 -6.46
CA ASP A 107 5.80 0.95 -7.40
C ASP A 107 6.39 -0.40 -7.81
N CYS A 108 7.70 -0.44 -8.04
CA CYS A 108 8.40 -1.65 -8.47
C CYS A 108 8.39 -2.72 -7.37
N THR A 109 8.70 -2.35 -6.13
CA THR A 109 8.62 -3.29 -4.99
C THR A 109 7.18 -3.69 -4.67
N SER A 110 6.21 -2.77 -4.81
CA SER A 110 4.79 -3.08 -4.67
C SER A 110 4.33 -4.13 -5.69
N LYS A 111 4.82 -4.05 -6.94
CA LYS A 111 4.56 -5.08 -7.95
C LYS A 111 5.07 -6.46 -7.52
N VAL A 112 6.29 -6.55 -6.98
CA VAL A 112 6.86 -7.80 -6.48
C VAL A 112 6.00 -8.38 -5.36
N VAL A 113 5.61 -7.55 -4.38
CA VAL A 113 4.75 -7.96 -3.26
C VAL A 113 3.41 -8.49 -3.76
N MET A 114 2.75 -7.77 -4.68
CA MET A 114 1.48 -8.21 -5.27
C MET A 114 1.60 -9.54 -6.02
N ASP A 115 2.66 -9.73 -6.81
CA ASP A 115 2.87 -10.97 -7.55
C ASP A 115 3.15 -12.15 -6.60
N SER A 116 3.88 -11.92 -5.49
CA SER A 116 4.10 -12.92 -4.43
C SER A 116 2.80 -13.33 -3.73
N LEU A 117 1.94 -12.36 -3.40
CA LEU A 117 0.64 -12.61 -2.78
C LEU A 117 -0.29 -13.43 -3.68
N ARG A 118 -0.31 -13.14 -5.00
CA ARG A 118 -1.09 -13.90 -5.97
C ARG A 118 -0.66 -15.36 -6.06
N LYS A 119 0.66 -15.61 -6.19
CA LYS A 119 1.21 -16.97 -6.24
C LYS A 119 0.82 -17.81 -5.01
N ARG A 120 0.82 -17.19 -3.82
CA ARG A 120 0.41 -17.88 -2.58
C ARG A 120 -1.08 -18.26 -2.56
N ALA A 121 -1.94 -17.41 -3.11
CA ALA A 121 -3.37 -17.71 -3.22
C ALA A 121 -3.63 -18.88 -4.19
N ASP A 122 -2.89 -18.93 -5.30
CA ASP A 122 -3.02 -19.98 -6.31
C ASP A 122 -2.53 -21.35 -5.77
N SER A 123 -1.40 -21.37 -5.05
CA SER A 123 -0.84 -22.59 -4.45
C SER A 123 -1.68 -23.17 -3.31
N GLY A 124 -2.54 -22.36 -2.67
CA GLY A 124 -3.46 -22.80 -1.62
C GLY A 124 -4.75 -23.44 -2.16
N SER A 125 -5.05 -23.29 -3.45
CA SER A 125 -6.27 -23.79 -4.09
C SER A 125 -6.10 -25.19 -4.74
N SER A 126 -4.89 -25.74 -4.74
CA SER A 126 -4.56 -27.05 -5.33
C SER A 126 -4.53 -28.20 -4.31
N ASN A 127 -5.07 -28.03 -3.11
CA ASN A 127 -5.10 -29.04 -2.04
C ASN A 127 -6.50 -29.20 -1.39
N SER A 128 -7.56 -29.11 -2.20
CA SER A 128 -8.95 -29.39 -1.82
C SER A 128 -9.62 -30.32 -2.82
#